data_AF-A0A0B2PD20-F1
#
_entry.id   AF-A0A0B2PD20-F1
#
_cell.length_a   1.000
_cell.length_b   1.000
_cell.length_c   1.000
_cell.angle_alpha   90.00
_cell.angle_beta   90.00
_cell.angle_gamma   90.00
#
_symmetry.space_group_name_H-M   'P 1'
#
loop_
_entity.id
_entity.type
_entity.pdbx_description
1 polymer ?
#
loop_
_entity_poly.entity_id
_entity_poly.type
_entity_poly.pdbx_seq_one_letter_code
_entity_poly.pdbx_strand_id
1 'polypeptide(L)'
;MSEDSPHLCLRSCNYKLWWYQVKCGFGYDDRSDTYKVVLVLSNIKSQNWELRVHRLGDTHWRKVLTCPAFPISGEKCGQPVSGTVNWFAIRKLGFDYEWETVTVDQLVIFSYDLNKETFKYLLMPNGLSQVPRGPELGVLKGCLCLSHVHRRTHFVVWLMREFGVENSWTQLLNVTLELLQAPLPCVILKPLCISENGDVLLLANYISSKFILYNKKDNRIVYTQDFNNQVPMSSHDYIQSLVLPYGN
;
A
#
# COMPACT_ATOMS: atom_id res chain seq x y z
N MET A 1 -12.27 -18.18 23.75
CA MET A 1 -11.07 -18.68 23.03
C MET A 1 -11.53 -19.89 22.25
N SER A 2 -11.99 -19.70 21.02
CA SER A 2 -12.41 -20.81 20.17
C SER A 2 -12.22 -20.45 18.71
N GLU A 3 -11.74 -21.47 18.01
CA GLU A 3 -11.67 -21.67 16.57
C GLU A 3 -10.63 -20.83 15.84
N ASP A 4 -9.62 -21.54 15.34
CA ASP A 4 -8.66 -21.08 14.35
C ASP A 4 -9.40 -20.23 13.31
N SER A 5 -9.11 -18.92 13.28
CA SER A 5 -9.64 -18.03 12.26
C SER A 5 -9.44 -18.70 10.89
N PRO A 6 -10.47 -18.80 10.04
CA PRO A 6 -10.34 -19.51 8.77
C PRO A 6 -9.15 -18.94 7.99
N HIS A 7 -8.10 -19.75 7.90
CA HIS A 7 -6.90 -19.34 7.20
C HIS A 7 -7.20 -19.35 5.71
N LEU A 8 -7.28 -18.16 5.11
CA LEU A 8 -7.28 -18.02 3.67
C LEU A 8 -5.85 -18.31 3.16
N CYS A 9 -5.54 -19.59 3.00
CA CYS A 9 -4.24 -20.05 2.56
C CYS A 9 -4.15 -20.02 1.03
N LEU A 10 -3.32 -19.13 0.50
CA LEU A 10 -2.95 -19.13 -0.91
C LEU A 10 -1.72 -20.02 -1.09
N ARG A 11 -1.95 -21.28 -1.45
CA ARG A 11 -0.85 -22.18 -1.79
C ARG A 11 -0.32 -21.85 -3.17
N SER A 12 0.92 -21.38 -3.21
CA SER A 12 1.61 -21.02 -4.45
C SER A 12 1.66 -22.18 -5.47
N CYS A 13 1.57 -23.43 -5.00
CA CYS A 13 1.56 -24.62 -5.84
C CYS A 13 0.21 -24.97 -6.50
N ASN A 14 -0.92 -24.46 -5.98
CA ASN A 14 -2.26 -24.76 -6.53
C ASN A 14 -2.54 -24.02 -7.84
N TYR A 15 -1.80 -22.95 -8.07
CA TYR A 15 -1.75 -22.23 -9.33
C TYR A 15 -0.33 -22.51 -9.85
N LYS A 16 -0.09 -22.76 -11.15
CA LYS A 16 1.29 -23.00 -11.64
C LYS A 16 2.10 -21.68 -11.61
N LEU A 17 2.40 -21.15 -10.42
CA LEU A 17 2.80 -19.75 -10.13
C LEU A 17 4.27 -19.43 -10.37
N TRP A 18 5.05 -20.34 -10.94
CA TRP A 18 6.45 -20.07 -11.30
C TRP A 18 6.62 -18.82 -12.19
N TRP A 19 5.54 -18.35 -12.84
CA TRP A 19 5.49 -17.19 -13.74
C TRP A 19 4.50 -16.10 -13.30
N TYR A 20 4.00 -16.14 -12.06
CA TYR A 20 2.98 -15.21 -11.58
C TYR A 20 3.49 -14.34 -10.43
N GLN A 21 3.30 -13.04 -10.53
CA GLN A 21 3.36 -12.15 -9.35
C GLN A 21 1.97 -12.08 -8.71
N VAL A 22 1.93 -12.19 -7.37
CA VAL A 22 0.69 -12.14 -6.59
C VAL A 22 0.71 -10.89 -5.70
N LYS A 23 -0.34 -10.09 -5.80
CA LYS A 23 -0.64 -8.99 -4.89
C LYS A 23 -1.95 -9.29 -4.19
N CYS A 24 -2.07 -8.93 -2.93
CA CYS A 24 -3.29 -9.10 -2.16
C CYS A 24 -3.79 -7.78 -1.61
N GLY A 25 -5.05 -7.76 -1.22
CA GLY A 25 -5.74 -6.63 -0.63
C GLY A 25 -6.83 -7.14 0.27
N PHE A 26 -7.12 -6.42 1.34
CA PHE A 26 -8.17 -6.78 2.28
C PHE A 26 -8.94 -5.52 2.65
N GLY A 27 -10.27 -5.63 2.73
CA GLY A 27 -11.08 -4.53 3.20
C GLY A 27 -12.52 -4.95 3.46
N TYR A 28 -13.26 -4.03 4.06
CA TYR A 28 -14.67 -4.18 4.37
C TYR A 28 -15.52 -3.59 3.23
N ASP A 29 -16.53 -4.34 2.80
CA ASP A 29 -17.57 -3.90 1.87
C ASP A 29 -18.83 -3.59 2.67
N ASP A 30 -19.13 -2.31 2.79
CA ASP A 30 -20.25 -1.76 3.56
C ASP A 30 -21.62 -2.18 3.01
N ARG A 31 -21.73 -2.38 1.69
CA ARG A 31 -23.00 -2.78 1.07
C ARG A 31 -23.37 -4.23 1.30
N SER A 32 -22.37 -5.11 1.33
CA SER A 32 -22.61 -6.55 1.60
C SER A 32 -22.33 -6.94 3.05
N ASP A 33 -22.06 -5.95 3.90
CA ASP A 33 -21.78 -6.07 5.34
C ASP A 33 -20.81 -7.21 5.65
N THR A 34 -19.65 -7.18 4.99
CA THR A 34 -18.73 -8.31 5.02
C THR A 34 -17.32 -7.89 4.62
N TYR A 35 -16.36 -8.77 4.84
CA TYR A 35 -14.99 -8.57 4.40
C TYR A 35 -14.75 -9.24 3.05
N LYS A 36 -13.91 -8.60 2.24
CA LYS A 36 -13.45 -9.13 0.96
C LYS A 36 -11.93 -9.16 0.92
N VAL A 37 -11.41 -10.23 0.34
CA VAL A 37 -10.00 -10.32 -0.03
C VAL A 37 -9.91 -10.22 -1.54
N VAL A 38 -9.04 -9.34 -2.00
CA VAL A 38 -8.77 -9.10 -3.41
C VAL A 38 -7.39 -9.67 -3.74
N LEU A 39 -7.30 -10.40 -4.84
CA LEU A 39 -6.05 -10.87 -5.40
C LEU A 39 -5.87 -10.30 -6.78
N VAL A 40 -4.68 -9.79 -7.03
CA VAL A 40 -4.21 -9.49 -8.37
C VAL A 40 -3.14 -10.51 -8.73
N LEU A 41 -3.48 -11.34 -9.70
CA LEU A 41 -2.62 -12.37 -10.26
C LEU A 41 -2.07 -11.86 -11.57
N SER A 42 -0.75 -11.84 -11.70
CA SER A 42 -0.10 -11.22 -12.84
C SER A 42 0.77 -12.24 -13.56
N ASN A 43 0.35 -12.68 -14.74
CA ASN A 43 1.08 -13.66 -15.55
C ASN A 43 2.17 -12.93 -16.37
N ILE A 44 3.42 -13.17 -16.02
CA ILE A 44 4.58 -12.53 -16.63
C ILE A 44 4.70 -12.88 -18.12
N LYS A 45 4.41 -14.14 -18.50
CA LYS A 45 4.56 -14.63 -19.89
C LYS A 45 3.50 -14.07 -20.82
N SER A 46 2.24 -14.13 -20.41
CA SER A 46 1.13 -13.67 -21.26
C SER A 46 0.86 -12.18 -21.12
N GLN A 47 1.63 -11.48 -20.28
CA GLN A 47 1.45 -10.09 -19.90
C GLN A 47 0.01 -9.70 -19.48
N ASN A 48 -0.70 -10.65 -18.89
CA ASN A 48 -2.10 -10.48 -18.49
C ASN A 48 -2.21 -10.48 -16.98
N TRP A 49 -3.14 -9.68 -16.48
CA TRP A 49 -3.52 -9.73 -15.07
C TRP A 49 -4.97 -10.16 -14.91
N GLU A 50 -5.20 -10.81 -13.78
CA GLU A 50 -6.49 -11.30 -13.35
C GLU A 50 -6.75 -10.78 -11.94
N LEU A 51 -7.92 -10.19 -11.74
CA LEU A 51 -8.38 -9.82 -10.41
C LEU A 51 -9.41 -10.83 -9.94
N ARG A 52 -9.14 -11.44 -8.77
CA ARG A 52 -10.05 -12.34 -8.08
C ARG A 52 -10.48 -11.73 -6.76
N VAL A 53 -11.72 -12.00 -6.38
CA VAL A 53 -12.28 -11.59 -5.10
C VAL A 53 -12.80 -12.80 -4.38
N HIS A 54 -12.61 -12.83 -3.06
CA HIS A 54 -13.22 -13.78 -2.16
C HIS A 54 -13.92 -13.00 -1.06
N ARG A 55 -15.24 -13.14 -0.97
CA ARG A 55 -16.00 -12.61 0.16
C ARG A 55 -15.85 -13.57 1.34
N LEU A 56 -15.84 -13.05 2.56
CA LEU A 56 -15.91 -13.90 3.74
C LEU A 56 -17.21 -14.73 3.71
N GLY A 57 -17.09 -16.05 3.84
CA GLY A 57 -18.20 -16.99 3.69
C GLY A 57 -18.34 -17.61 2.30
N ASP A 58 -17.64 -17.10 1.28
CA ASP A 58 -17.58 -17.78 -0.02
C ASP A 58 -16.82 -19.10 0.09
N THR A 59 -17.15 -20.04 -0.79
CA THR A 59 -16.46 -21.33 -0.93
C THR A 59 -15.37 -21.32 -2.01
N HIS A 60 -15.37 -20.32 -2.90
CA HIS A 60 -14.46 -20.23 -4.03
C HIS A 60 -14.11 -18.78 -4.36
N TRP A 61 -12.94 -18.58 -4.97
CA TRP A 61 -12.56 -17.29 -5.54
C TRP A 61 -13.35 -16.98 -6.81
N ARG A 62 -13.94 -15.79 -6.90
CA ARG A 62 -14.58 -15.30 -8.12
C ARG A 62 -13.62 -14.45 -8.93
N LYS A 63 -13.50 -14.77 -10.21
CA LYS A 63 -12.80 -13.94 -11.18
C LYS A 63 -13.68 -12.75 -11.56
N VAL A 64 -13.17 -11.53 -11.36
CA VAL A 64 -13.93 -10.29 -11.63
C VAL A 64 -13.45 -9.61 -12.89
N LEU A 65 -12.13 -9.57 -13.13
CA LEU A 65 -11.54 -8.84 -14.25
C LEU A 65 -10.40 -9.64 -14.89
N THR A 66 -10.29 -9.52 -16.21
CA THR A 66 -9.06 -9.83 -16.97
C THR A 66 -8.78 -8.65 -17.87
N CYS A 67 -7.54 -8.16 -17.87
CA CYS A 67 -7.18 -7.07 -18.75
C CYS A 67 -5.71 -7.24 -19.20
N PRO A 68 -5.40 -6.90 -20.46
CA PRO A 68 -4.02 -6.82 -20.91
C PRO A 68 -3.32 -5.64 -20.25
N ALA A 69 -2.20 -5.94 -19.59
CA ALA A 69 -1.23 -5.01 -19.00
C ALA A 69 -1.72 -3.99 -17.94
N PHE A 70 -1.22 -4.15 -16.72
CA PHE A 70 -0.62 -3.05 -15.95
C PHE A 70 0.21 -3.60 -14.78
N PRO A 71 1.50 -3.28 -14.67
CA PRO A 71 2.31 -3.75 -13.55
C PRO A 71 1.94 -2.96 -12.29
N ILE A 72 1.32 -3.66 -11.35
CA ILE A 72 1.28 -3.22 -9.95
C ILE A 72 2.71 -3.35 -9.42
N SER A 73 3.34 -2.22 -9.11
CA SER A 73 4.72 -2.18 -8.62
C SER A 73 4.75 -1.93 -7.11
N GLY A 74 5.88 -2.22 -6.46
CA GLY A 74 6.06 -1.98 -5.03
C GLY A 74 5.36 -3.00 -4.14
N GLU A 75 4.51 -2.53 -3.22
CA GLU A 75 3.97 -3.32 -2.10
C GLU A 75 3.19 -4.57 -2.52
N LYS A 76 3.32 -5.64 -1.72
CA LYS A 76 2.53 -6.86 -1.90
C LYS A 76 1.08 -6.69 -1.47
N CYS A 77 0.84 -5.82 -0.49
CA CYS A 77 -0.48 -5.58 0.11
C CYS A 77 -1.05 -4.26 -0.40
N GLY A 78 -2.31 -4.27 -0.79
CA GLY A 78 -3.05 -3.07 -1.15
C GLY A 78 -3.54 -2.31 0.08
N GLN A 79 -3.60 -0.99 -0.04
CA GLN A 79 -3.90 -0.07 1.04
C GLN A 79 -5.41 0.22 1.09
N PRO A 80 -6.12 -0.16 2.17
CA PRO A 80 -7.56 0.02 2.27
C PRO A 80 -7.92 1.46 2.68
N VAL A 81 -8.70 2.16 1.86
CA VAL A 81 -9.20 3.52 2.15
C VAL A 81 -10.59 3.69 1.54
N SER A 82 -11.54 4.19 2.33
CA SER A 82 -12.89 4.57 1.87
C SER A 82 -13.61 3.50 1.04
N GLY A 83 -13.64 2.25 1.53
CA GLY A 83 -14.30 1.12 0.84
C GLY A 83 -13.56 0.62 -0.41
N THR A 84 -12.34 1.09 -0.64
CA THR A 84 -11.49 0.68 -1.78
C THR A 84 -10.18 0.07 -1.30
N VAL A 85 -9.54 -0.70 -2.18
CA VAL A 85 -8.17 -1.15 -1.97
C VAL A 85 -7.27 -0.58 -3.06
N ASN A 86 -6.12 -0.05 -2.66
CA ASN A 86 -5.29 0.81 -3.50
C ASN A 86 -3.86 0.28 -3.63
N TRP A 87 -3.33 0.24 -4.85
CA TRP A 87 -1.95 -0.18 -5.13
C TRP A 87 -1.23 0.83 -6.00
N PHE A 88 0.07 0.96 -5.81
CA PHE A 88 0.93 1.71 -6.71
C PHE A 88 1.07 0.97 -8.04
N ALA A 89 0.95 1.68 -9.15
CA ALA A 89 0.92 1.09 -10.48
C ALA A 89 1.58 2.01 -11.52
N ILE A 90 2.08 1.43 -12.61
CA ILE A 90 2.78 2.18 -13.67
C ILE A 90 2.10 2.01 -15.03
N ARG A 91 1.72 3.14 -15.62
CA ARG A 91 1.01 3.25 -16.89
C ARG A 91 1.88 2.92 -18.06
N LYS A 92 1.39 1.94 -18.84
CA LYS A 92 1.97 1.52 -20.13
C LYS A 92 3.40 1.00 -20.02
N LEU A 93 3.60 -0.03 -19.22
CA LEU A 93 4.82 -0.82 -19.30
C LEU A 93 4.46 -2.31 -19.32
N GLY A 94 5.10 -3.07 -20.21
CA GLY A 94 5.09 -4.53 -20.15
C GLY A 94 5.85 -5.01 -18.90
N PHE A 95 5.99 -6.32 -18.72
CA PHE A 95 6.66 -6.87 -17.53
C PHE A 95 8.17 -6.60 -17.48
N ASP A 96 8.79 -6.29 -18.62
CA ASP A 96 10.23 -6.14 -18.78
C ASP A 96 10.68 -4.67 -18.77
N TYR A 97 10.12 -3.87 -17.86
CA TYR A 97 10.43 -2.44 -17.82
C TYR A 97 11.60 -2.11 -16.88
N GLU A 98 12.42 -1.16 -17.31
CA GLU A 98 13.48 -0.59 -16.48
C GLU A 98 12.94 0.63 -15.74
N TRP A 99 13.10 0.67 -14.42
CA TRP A 99 12.63 1.79 -13.58
C TRP A 99 13.16 3.15 -14.05
N GLU A 100 14.35 3.17 -14.64
CA GLU A 100 15.01 4.37 -15.15
C GLU A 100 14.31 4.98 -16.37
N THR A 101 13.50 4.20 -17.07
CA THR A 101 12.70 4.66 -18.23
C THR A 101 11.32 5.17 -17.85
N VAL A 102 10.90 4.97 -16.60
CA VAL A 102 9.59 5.40 -16.09
C VAL A 102 9.55 6.92 -16.03
N THR A 103 8.42 7.51 -16.40
CA THR A 103 8.15 8.95 -16.27
C THR A 103 7.09 9.22 -15.19
N VAL A 104 7.05 10.44 -14.66
CA VAL A 104 6.12 10.80 -13.57
C VAL A 104 4.65 10.66 -13.99
N ASP A 105 4.32 11.00 -15.24
CA ASP A 105 2.97 10.87 -15.82
C ASP A 105 2.51 9.41 -16.00
N GLN A 106 3.46 8.47 -15.99
CA GLN A 106 3.12 7.05 -15.97
C GLN A 106 2.72 6.58 -14.58
N LEU A 107 3.08 7.27 -13.50
CA LEU A 107 2.80 6.81 -12.15
C LEU A 107 1.33 7.05 -11.81
N VAL A 108 0.65 6.00 -11.34
CA VAL A 108 -0.76 6.05 -10.95
C VAL A 108 -1.01 5.17 -9.73
N ILE A 109 -2.20 5.32 -9.15
CA ILE A 109 -2.70 4.44 -8.10
C ILE A 109 -3.88 3.66 -8.69
N PHE A 110 -3.76 2.34 -8.74
CA PHE A 110 -4.87 1.46 -9.06
C PHE A 110 -5.76 1.31 -7.83
N SER A 111 -7.02 1.75 -7.95
CA SER A 111 -8.00 1.73 -6.88
C SER A 111 -9.15 0.82 -7.27
N TYR A 112 -9.38 -0.24 -6.49
CA TYR A 112 -10.47 -1.19 -6.68
C TYR A 112 -11.56 -0.94 -5.63
N ASP A 113 -12.77 -0.65 -6.09
CA ASP A 113 -13.95 -0.40 -5.26
C ASP A 113 -14.56 -1.75 -4.85
N LEU A 114 -14.57 -2.05 -3.55
CA LEU A 114 -15.04 -3.34 -3.04
C LEU A 114 -16.55 -3.50 -3.18
N ASN A 115 -17.31 -2.41 -3.16
CA ASN A 115 -18.76 -2.38 -3.16
C ASN A 115 -19.30 -2.48 -4.60
N LYS A 116 -18.78 -1.65 -5.50
CA LYS A 116 -19.19 -1.60 -6.90
C LYS A 116 -18.48 -2.64 -7.76
N GLU A 117 -17.39 -3.21 -7.24
CA GLU A 117 -16.50 -4.13 -7.96
C GLU A 117 -15.97 -3.55 -9.27
N THR A 118 -15.84 -2.24 -9.30
CA THR A 118 -15.22 -1.47 -10.39
C THR A 118 -13.84 -1.02 -9.97
N PHE A 119 -13.09 -0.47 -10.93
CA PHE A 119 -11.78 0.10 -10.65
C PHE A 119 -11.63 1.45 -11.33
N LYS A 120 -10.72 2.25 -10.80
CA LYS A 120 -10.27 3.51 -11.39
C LYS A 120 -8.79 3.70 -11.14
N TYR A 121 -8.21 4.63 -11.88
CA TYR A 121 -6.85 5.10 -11.63
C TYR A 121 -6.91 6.48 -11.00
N LEU A 122 -6.16 6.66 -9.91
CA LEU A 122 -5.96 7.97 -9.28
C LEU A 122 -4.58 8.50 -9.67
N LEU A 123 -4.49 9.82 -9.79
CA LEU A 123 -3.24 10.50 -10.12
C LEU A 123 -2.38 10.71 -8.87
N MET A 124 -1.07 10.77 -9.11
CA MET A 124 -0.05 11.02 -8.10
C MET A 124 -0.04 12.50 -7.70
N PRO A 125 0.62 12.88 -6.59
CA PRO A 125 0.75 14.28 -6.20
C PRO A 125 1.42 15.14 -7.29
N ASN A 126 0.85 16.31 -7.61
CA ASN A 126 1.39 17.25 -8.61
C ASN A 126 2.78 17.81 -8.25
N GLY A 127 3.18 17.74 -6.97
CA GLY A 127 4.49 18.19 -6.50
C GLY A 127 5.66 17.25 -6.81
N LEU A 128 5.44 16.13 -7.51
CA LEU A 128 6.51 15.21 -7.90
C LEU A 128 7.32 15.76 -9.09
N SER A 129 8.46 16.38 -8.80
CA SER A 129 9.36 16.93 -9.83
C SER A 129 10.24 15.87 -10.52
N GLN A 130 10.27 14.64 -10.04
CA GLN A 130 11.02 13.52 -10.59
C GLN A 130 10.36 12.20 -10.19
N VAL A 131 10.69 11.12 -10.90
CA VAL A 131 10.24 9.78 -10.51
C VAL A 131 10.81 9.43 -9.13
N PRO A 132 9.93 9.12 -8.15
CA PRO A 132 10.35 8.76 -6.80
C PRO A 132 11.21 7.49 -6.80
N ARG A 133 12.17 7.37 -5.89
CA ARG A 133 12.83 6.08 -5.63
C ARG A 133 12.14 5.40 -4.45
N GLY A 134 11.77 4.14 -4.65
CA GLY A 134 11.02 3.35 -3.66
C GLY A 134 9.73 4.03 -3.20
N PRO A 135 8.80 4.41 -4.12
CA PRO A 135 7.51 4.91 -3.70
C PRO A 135 6.73 3.81 -2.97
N GLU A 136 6.28 4.11 -1.76
CA GLU A 136 5.45 3.22 -0.95
C GLU A 136 4.11 3.90 -0.67
N LEU A 137 3.02 3.15 -0.83
CA LEU A 137 1.69 3.59 -0.41
C LEU A 137 1.43 3.13 1.02
N GLY A 138 0.70 3.95 1.76
CA GLY A 138 0.24 3.60 3.11
C GLY A 138 -1.08 4.27 3.42
N VAL A 139 -1.53 4.06 4.65
CA VAL A 139 -2.70 4.74 5.21
C VAL A 139 -2.28 5.40 6.51
N LEU A 140 -2.56 6.68 6.66
CA LEU A 140 -2.33 7.44 7.89
C LEU A 140 -3.60 8.20 8.23
N LYS A 141 -4.14 8.01 9.45
CA LYS A 141 -5.41 8.62 9.90
C LYS A 141 -6.57 8.40 8.92
N GLY A 142 -6.66 7.20 8.33
CA GLY A 142 -7.69 6.87 7.34
C GLY A 142 -7.52 7.55 5.97
N CYS A 143 -6.47 8.34 5.76
CA CYS A 143 -6.14 8.94 4.47
C CYS A 143 -5.04 8.15 3.77
N LEU A 144 -5.14 8.04 2.44
CA LEU A 144 -4.08 7.42 1.63
C LEU A 144 -2.83 8.31 1.67
N CYS A 145 -1.66 7.71 1.90
CA CYS A 145 -0.38 8.40 1.87
C CYS A 145 0.58 7.79 0.85
N LEU A 146 1.49 8.63 0.33
CA LEU A 146 2.60 8.22 -0.52
C LEU A 146 3.90 8.69 0.11
N SER A 147 4.79 7.76 0.44
CA SER A 147 6.14 8.06 0.93
C SER A 147 7.20 7.71 -0.11
N HIS A 148 8.25 8.52 -0.21
CA HIS A 148 9.37 8.24 -1.11
C HIS A 148 10.63 8.99 -0.70
N VAL A 149 11.76 8.61 -1.32
CA VAL A 149 13.01 9.36 -1.23
C VAL A 149 13.14 10.34 -2.40
N HIS A 150 13.23 11.62 -2.09
CA HIS A 150 13.44 12.70 -3.05
C HIS A 150 14.92 13.07 -3.17
N ARG A 151 15.43 13.11 -4.41
CA ARG A 151 16.83 13.47 -4.76
C ARG A 151 17.90 12.76 -3.92
N ARG A 152 17.59 11.58 -3.38
CA ARG A 152 18.45 10.81 -2.46
C ARG A 152 18.85 11.57 -1.17
N THR A 153 18.19 12.67 -0.83
CA THR A 153 18.57 13.52 0.31
C THR A 153 17.45 13.64 1.34
N HIS A 154 16.20 13.61 0.89
CA HIS A 154 15.05 13.82 1.74
C HIS A 154 14.07 12.65 1.67
N PHE A 155 13.48 12.32 2.80
CA PHE A 155 12.30 11.49 2.89
C PHE A 155 11.06 12.38 2.90
N VAL A 156 10.15 12.14 1.96
CA VAL A 156 8.95 12.94 1.76
C VAL A 156 7.71 12.07 1.89
N VAL A 157 6.71 12.55 2.63
CA VAL A 157 5.40 11.90 2.78
C VAL A 157 4.31 12.85 2.31
N TRP A 158 3.49 12.39 1.38
CA TRP A 158 2.28 13.06 0.89
C TRP A 158 1.04 12.39 1.48
N LEU A 159 0.00 13.17 1.74
CA LEU A 159 -1.29 12.70 2.25
C LEU A 159 -2.43 13.22 1.38
N MET A 160 -3.28 12.31 0.88
CA MET A 160 -4.50 12.65 0.13
C MET A 160 -5.61 12.96 1.14
N ARG A 161 -5.89 14.25 1.36
CA ARG A 161 -6.84 14.70 2.39
C ARG A 161 -8.26 14.26 2.10
N GLU A 162 -8.63 14.24 0.82
CA GLU A 162 -9.94 13.80 0.34
C GLU A 162 -9.73 12.67 -0.65
N PHE A 163 -10.17 11.47 -0.28
CA PHE A 163 -9.91 10.28 -1.07
C PHE A 163 -10.50 10.40 -2.49
N GLY A 164 -9.65 10.22 -3.50
CA GLY A 164 -10.02 10.31 -4.91
C GLY A 164 -10.00 11.73 -5.50
N VAL A 165 -9.74 12.77 -4.70
CA VAL A 165 -9.62 14.15 -5.16
C VAL A 165 -8.13 14.49 -5.36
N GLU A 166 -7.71 14.61 -6.61
CA GLU A 166 -6.31 14.84 -7.00
C GLU A 166 -5.70 16.08 -6.32
N ASN A 167 -6.41 17.20 -6.31
CA ASN A 167 -5.92 18.45 -5.74
C ASN A 167 -5.88 18.45 -4.20
N SER A 168 -6.28 17.36 -3.54
CA SER A 168 -6.27 17.23 -2.08
C SER A 168 -4.94 16.69 -1.52
N TRP A 169 -4.00 16.32 -2.39
CA TRP A 169 -2.67 15.91 -1.96
C TRP A 169 -1.94 17.06 -1.26
N THR A 170 -1.50 16.82 -0.02
CA THR A 170 -0.73 17.77 0.78
C THR A 170 0.55 17.11 1.27
N GLN A 171 1.66 17.83 1.30
CA GLN A 171 2.90 17.32 1.85
C GLN A 171 2.82 17.32 3.38
N LEU A 172 2.89 16.13 3.98
CA LEU A 172 2.83 15.93 5.43
C LEU A 172 4.21 16.04 6.09
N LEU A 173 5.24 15.52 5.42
CA LEU A 173 6.60 15.45 5.93
C LEU A 173 7.60 15.70 4.80
N ASN A 174 8.65 16.45 5.10
CA ASN A 174 9.87 16.55 4.28
C ASN A 174 11.04 16.71 5.24
N VAL A 175 11.86 15.67 5.34
CA VAL A 175 12.94 15.57 6.33
C VAL A 175 14.19 14.98 5.69
N THR A 176 15.37 15.42 6.11
CA THR A 176 16.62 14.87 5.57
C THR A 176 16.82 13.43 6.03
N LEU A 177 17.37 12.61 5.14
CA LEU A 177 17.73 11.22 5.46
C LEU A 177 18.81 11.14 6.55
N GLU A 178 19.69 12.13 6.61
CA GLU A 178 20.70 12.28 7.65
C GLU A 178 20.06 12.43 9.04
N LEU A 179 19.03 13.28 9.16
CA LEU A 179 18.31 13.44 10.42
C LEU A 179 17.61 12.15 10.85
N LEU A 180 17.09 11.38 9.88
CA LEU A 180 16.49 10.07 10.12
C LEU A 180 17.53 8.95 10.38
N GLN A 181 18.83 9.27 10.39
CA GLN A 181 19.92 8.28 10.52
C GLN A 181 19.78 7.14 9.49
N ALA A 182 19.31 7.47 8.29
CA ALA A 182 19.01 6.54 7.21
C ALA A 182 19.88 6.85 5.97
N PRO A 183 21.22 6.65 6.04
CA PRO A 183 22.09 6.97 4.93
C PRO A 183 21.82 6.06 3.70
N LEU A 184 22.06 6.62 2.52
CA LEU A 184 22.06 5.97 1.21
C LEU A 184 23.03 4.76 1.14
N PRO A 185 22.90 3.83 0.16
CA PRO A 185 22.23 3.94 -1.15
C PRO A 185 20.80 3.40 -1.24
N CYS A 186 20.40 2.52 -0.32
CA CYS A 186 19.11 1.84 -0.35
C CYS A 186 18.38 2.17 0.94
N VAL A 187 17.34 3.00 0.87
CA VAL A 187 16.50 3.36 2.02
C VAL A 187 15.07 3.02 1.66
N ILE A 188 14.47 2.09 2.41
CA ILE A 188 13.05 1.78 2.33
C ILE A 188 12.45 2.22 3.66
N LEU A 189 11.93 3.45 3.65
CA LEU A 189 11.24 4.06 4.78
C LEU A 189 9.74 4.05 4.50
N LYS A 190 8.96 3.51 5.44
CA LYS A 190 7.50 3.51 5.37
C LYS A 190 6.92 4.13 6.64
N PRO A 191 6.01 5.12 6.54
CA PRO A 191 5.27 5.56 7.70
C PRO A 191 4.25 4.47 8.07
N LEU A 192 4.25 4.04 9.33
CA LEU A 192 3.35 3.02 9.84
C LEU A 192 2.12 3.63 10.50
N CYS A 193 2.33 4.63 11.35
CA CYS A 193 1.25 5.35 12.01
C CYS A 193 1.71 6.78 12.37
N ILE A 194 0.74 7.59 12.80
CA ILE A 194 0.94 8.96 13.22
C ILE A 194 0.06 9.25 14.42
N SER A 195 0.59 10.00 15.40
CA SER A 195 -0.14 10.37 16.61
C SER A 195 -1.42 11.16 16.31
N GLU A 196 -2.37 11.16 17.25
CA GLU A 196 -3.66 11.86 17.10
C GLU A 196 -3.49 13.36 16.86
N ASN A 197 -2.56 14.03 17.54
CA ASN A 197 -2.23 15.43 17.28
C ASN A 197 -1.49 15.64 15.94
N GLY A 198 -1.00 14.56 15.32
CA GLY A 198 -0.33 14.60 14.03
C GLY A 198 1.16 14.93 14.10
N ASP A 199 1.74 15.06 15.29
CA ASP A 199 3.11 15.57 15.45
C ASP A 199 4.18 14.48 15.46
N VAL A 200 3.83 13.26 15.82
CA VAL A 200 4.77 12.14 15.96
C VAL A 200 4.45 11.06 14.95
N LEU A 201 5.43 10.68 14.13
CA LEU A 201 5.31 9.59 13.16
C LEU A 201 6.15 8.39 13.61
N LEU A 202 5.60 7.20 13.47
CA LEU A 202 6.36 5.95 13.54
C LEU A 202 6.74 5.55 12.11
N LEU A 203 8.04 5.49 11.84
CA LEU A 203 8.59 5.08 10.55
C LEU A 203 9.27 3.71 10.70
N ALA A 204 9.10 2.83 9.72
CA ALA A 204 9.90 1.63 9.58
C ALA A 204 10.99 1.84 8.55
N ASN A 205 12.24 1.61 8.92
CA ASN A 205 13.37 1.45 8.02
C ASN A 205 13.66 -0.04 7.85
N TYR A 206 13.23 -0.62 6.73
CA TYR A 206 13.37 -2.05 6.49
C TYR A 206 14.82 -2.48 6.17
N ILE A 207 15.66 -1.54 5.72
CA ILE A 207 17.06 -1.87 5.38
C ILE A 207 17.89 -1.97 6.65
N SER A 208 17.73 -1.03 7.58
CA SER A 208 18.40 -1.09 8.88
C SER A 208 17.65 -1.93 9.91
N SER A 209 16.48 -2.48 9.57
CA SER A 209 15.57 -3.18 10.50
C SER A 209 15.25 -2.36 11.77
N LYS A 210 14.95 -1.06 11.59
CA LYS A 210 14.67 -0.13 12.69
C LYS A 210 13.30 0.50 12.60
N PHE A 211 12.64 0.65 13.74
CA PHE A 211 11.60 1.65 13.93
C PHE A 211 12.21 2.97 14.36
N ILE A 212 11.68 4.07 13.82
CA ILE A 212 12.10 5.43 14.13
C ILE A 212 10.84 6.20 14.54
N LEU A 213 10.79 6.65 15.79
CA LEU A 213 9.77 7.55 16.27
C LEU A 213 10.26 8.98 16.07
N TYR A 214 9.63 9.70 15.15
CA TYR A 214 10.05 11.02 14.72
C TYR A 214 9.02 12.08 15.13
N ASN A 215 9.46 13.11 15.86
CA ASN A 215 8.64 14.27 16.18
C ASN A 215 8.88 15.37 15.15
N LYS A 216 7.87 15.64 14.32
CA LYS A 216 7.93 16.64 13.24
C LYS A 216 7.91 18.07 13.75
N LYS A 217 7.29 18.32 14.92
CA LYS A 217 7.15 19.65 15.52
C LYS A 217 8.50 20.12 16.05
N ASP A 218 9.23 19.22 16.71
CA ASP A 218 10.56 19.47 17.26
C ASP A 218 11.68 19.16 16.25
N ASN A 219 11.34 18.63 15.06
CA ASN A 219 12.27 18.19 14.03
C ASN A 219 13.38 17.26 14.57
N ARG A 220 13.00 16.23 15.34
CA ARG A 220 13.95 15.30 15.97
C ARG A 220 13.43 13.88 16.06
N ILE A 221 14.36 12.93 16.08
CA ILE A 221 14.10 11.56 16.51
C ILE A 221 13.87 11.56 18.02
N VAL A 222 12.74 10.99 18.45
CA VAL A 222 12.41 10.77 19.86
C VAL A 222 13.01 9.45 20.33
N TYR A 223 12.91 8.41 19.50
CA TYR A 223 13.31 7.06 19.86
C TYR A 223 13.60 6.21 18.61
N THR A 224 14.52 5.25 18.73
CA THR A 224 14.78 4.23 17.71
C THR A 224 14.82 2.84 18.34
N GLN A 225 14.35 1.84 17.61
CA GLN A 225 14.31 0.45 18.07
C GLN A 225 14.61 -0.52 16.95
N ASP A 226 15.54 -1.45 17.17
CA ASP A 226 15.80 -2.56 16.25
C ASP A 226 14.71 -3.64 16.36
N PHE A 227 14.28 -4.20 15.23
CA PHE A 227 13.34 -5.34 15.19
C PHE A 227 13.98 -6.66 14.70
N ASN A 228 15.33 -6.74 14.72
CA ASN A 228 16.14 -7.97 14.65
C ASN A 228 15.59 -9.07 13.73
N ASN A 229 15.57 -8.83 12.42
CA ASN A 229 15.18 -9.80 11.38
C ASN A 229 13.74 -10.34 11.46
N GLN A 230 12.84 -9.73 12.23
CA GLN A 230 11.42 -10.02 12.12
C GLN A 230 10.85 -9.40 10.84
N VAL A 231 10.18 -10.25 10.04
CA VAL A 231 9.71 -10.04 8.65
C VAL A 231 8.89 -8.75 8.50
N PRO A 232 8.90 -8.07 7.32
CA PRO A 232 8.12 -6.85 7.07
C PRO A 232 6.66 -6.99 7.51
N MET A 233 6.30 -6.23 8.55
CA MET A 233 4.95 -6.10 9.06
C MET A 233 4.16 -5.13 8.17
N SER A 234 3.08 -5.60 7.56
CA SER A 234 2.01 -4.70 7.13
C SER A 234 1.07 -4.50 8.30
N SER A 235 1.27 -3.43 9.07
CA SER A 235 0.28 -2.98 10.05
C SER A 235 -0.83 -2.24 9.32
N HIS A 236 -2.06 -2.67 9.54
CA HIS A 236 -3.23 -1.90 9.13
C HIS A 236 -3.90 -1.45 10.43
N ASP A 237 -4.04 -0.14 10.63
CA ASP A 237 -4.81 0.42 11.72
C ASP A 237 -6.28 0.02 11.49
N TYR A 238 -6.70 -1.09 12.10
CA TYR A 238 -8.11 -1.43 12.18
C TYR A 238 -8.71 -0.62 13.34
N ILE A 239 -9.41 0.47 13.00
CA ILE A 239 -10.31 1.10 13.95
C ILE A 239 -11.64 0.35 13.88
N GLN A 240 -11.91 -0.31 15.00
CA GLN A 240 -13.11 -1.03 15.38
C GLN A 240 -14.38 -0.20 15.14
N SER A 241 -15.01 -0.36 13.97
CA SER A 241 -16.48 -0.42 13.94
C SER A 241 -16.89 -1.89 13.98
N LEU A 242 -16.51 -2.58 15.06
CA LEU A 242 -17.25 -3.75 15.50
C LEU A 242 -18.60 -3.25 16.04
N VAL A 243 -19.55 -3.01 15.16
CA VAL A 243 -20.88 -3.51 15.47
C VAL A 243 -20.78 -4.99 15.20
N LEU A 244 -20.75 -5.79 16.27
CA LEU A 244 -20.88 -7.24 16.17
C LEU A 244 -22.13 -7.54 15.33
N PRO A 245 -22.06 -8.27 14.21
CA PRO A 245 -23.24 -8.68 13.48
C PRO A 245 -23.89 -9.88 14.19
N TYR A 246 -24.43 -9.66 15.40
CA TYR A 246 -25.44 -10.47 16.08
C TYR A 246 -26.09 -9.58 17.15
N GLY A 247 -27.40 -9.40 17.27
CA GLY A 247 -28.54 -9.89 16.50
C GLY A 247 -29.83 -9.24 17.04
N ASN A 248 -30.88 -9.26 16.23
CA ASN A 248 -32.28 -9.37 16.66
C ASN A 248 -32.97 -10.29 15.65
#